data_AF-A0A3B9DUY4-F1
#
_entry.id   AF-A0A3B9DUY4-F1
#
_cell.length_a   1.000
_cell.length_b   1.000
_cell.length_c   1.000
_cell.angle_alpha   90.00
_cell.angle_beta   90.00
_cell.angle_gamma   90.00
#
_symmetry.space_group_name_H-M   'P 1'
#
loop_
_entity.id
_entity.type
_entity.pdbx_description
1 polymer ?
#
loop_
_entity_poly.entity_id
_entity_poly.type
_entity_poly.pdbx_seq_one_letter_code
_entity_poly.pdbx_strand_id
1 'polypeptide(L)'
;MENKTEMSLSRAWKEFKESLHYAVEAKKGKFSLNVYLNRLSDSIDAYIKEMQIKENSQFQSGYIEVSTERDNVTFSIHLNFVEQNSTTTEKILCKSIPLSQFTDNTLSELKKGKKIYAVDAPKE
;
A
#
# COMPACT_ATOMS: atom_id res chain seq x y z
N MET A 1 -13.80 -36.84 -1.67
CA MET A 1 -12.33 -36.76 -1.66
C MET A 1 -11.94 -36.02 -2.93
N GLU A 2 -11.65 -34.72 -2.84
CA GLU A 2 -11.36 -33.87 -4.01
C GLU A 2 -9.91 -33.38 -4.01
N ASN A 3 -9.44 -33.10 -5.23
CA ASN A 3 -8.08 -33.28 -5.72
C ASN A 3 -7.00 -32.45 -5.03
N LYS A 4 -5.87 -33.10 -4.75
CA LYS A 4 -4.59 -32.45 -4.45
C LYS A 4 -4.07 -31.77 -5.72
N THR A 5 -3.99 -30.45 -5.69
CA THR A 5 -3.36 -29.63 -6.73
C THR A 5 -1.86 -29.94 -6.78
N GLU A 6 -1.40 -30.59 -7.84
CA GLU A 6 0.03 -30.69 -8.16
C GLU A 6 0.58 -29.28 -8.45
N MET A 7 1.24 -28.69 -7.46
CA MET A 7 2.07 -27.50 -7.66
C MET A 7 3.28 -27.89 -8.52
N SER A 8 3.30 -27.47 -9.79
CA SER A 8 4.45 -27.71 -10.68
C SER A 8 5.71 -27.09 -10.09
N LEU A 9 6.78 -27.90 -9.95
CA LEU A 9 8.10 -27.50 -9.41
C LEU A 9 8.67 -26.19 -9.99
N SER A 10 8.30 -25.83 -11.21
CA SER A 10 8.67 -24.57 -11.86
C SER A 10 8.04 -23.31 -11.21
N ARG A 11 6.82 -23.41 -10.69
CA ARG A 11 6.15 -22.32 -9.94
C ARG A 11 6.75 -22.16 -8.55
N ALA A 12 6.95 -23.27 -7.83
CA ALA A 12 7.61 -23.27 -6.53
C ALA A 12 9.05 -22.72 -6.62
N TRP A 13 9.80 -23.01 -7.69
CA TRP A 13 11.14 -22.47 -7.90
C TRP A 13 11.14 -20.98 -8.27
N LYS A 14 10.10 -20.50 -8.97
CA LYS A 14 9.91 -19.08 -9.26
C LYS A 14 9.57 -18.30 -7.99
N GLU A 15 8.62 -18.79 -7.20
CA GLU A 15 8.23 -18.23 -5.90
C GLU A 15 9.39 -18.26 -4.88
N PHE A 16 10.24 -19.30 -4.93
CA PHE A 16 11.44 -19.38 -4.12
C PHE A 16 12.52 -18.38 -4.54
N LYS A 17 12.71 -18.15 -5.86
CA LYS A 17 13.61 -17.11 -6.35
C LYS A 17 13.09 -15.70 -6.05
N GLU A 18 11.79 -15.48 -6.14
CA GLU A 18 11.15 -14.21 -5.77
C GLU A 18 11.30 -13.97 -4.26
N SER A 19 11.05 -14.96 -3.42
CA SER A 19 11.23 -14.83 -1.97
C SER A 19 12.70 -14.61 -1.57
N LEU A 20 13.66 -15.25 -2.25
CA LEU A 20 15.09 -14.98 -2.06
C LEU A 20 15.50 -13.58 -2.54
N HIS A 21 14.93 -13.09 -3.64
CA HIS A 21 15.14 -11.72 -4.11
C HIS A 21 14.63 -10.70 -3.08
N TYR A 22 13.40 -10.88 -2.58
CA TYR A 22 12.83 -10.05 -1.53
C TYR A 22 13.60 -10.15 -0.20
N ALA A 23 14.13 -11.32 0.15
CA ALA A 23 14.96 -11.51 1.35
C ALA A 23 16.32 -10.80 1.24
N VAL A 24 16.94 -10.79 0.05
CA VAL A 24 18.20 -10.08 -0.21
C VAL A 24 17.99 -8.56 -0.21
N GLU A 25 16.86 -8.07 -0.71
CA GLU A 25 16.50 -6.64 -0.67
C GLU A 25 16.10 -6.16 0.73
N ALA A 26 15.40 -7.01 1.50
CA ALA A 26 15.14 -6.78 2.93
C ALA A 26 16.44 -6.70 3.76
N LYS A 27 17.45 -7.51 3.41
CA LYS A 27 18.79 -7.47 4.05
C LYS A 27 19.58 -6.19 3.73
N LYS A 28 19.18 -5.44 2.69
CA LYS A 28 19.72 -4.11 2.33
C LYS A 28 18.88 -2.95 2.88
N GLY A 29 17.79 -3.22 3.61
CA GLY A 29 16.90 -2.19 4.17
C GLY A 29 16.04 -1.47 3.13
N LYS A 30 15.92 -2.01 1.90
CA LYS A 30 15.11 -1.41 0.84
C LYS A 30 13.72 -2.05 0.78
N PHE A 31 12.70 -1.23 0.57
CA PHE A 31 11.30 -1.64 0.46
C PHE A 31 10.90 -1.83 -0.99
N SER A 32 10.20 -2.92 -1.30
CA SER A 32 9.38 -2.96 -2.51
C SER A 32 8.11 -2.15 -2.29
N LEU A 33 7.55 -1.59 -3.37
CA LEU A 33 6.33 -0.79 -3.31
C LEU A 33 5.20 -1.54 -2.60
N ASN A 34 4.99 -2.80 -2.94
CA ASN A 34 3.94 -3.63 -2.37
C ASN A 34 4.12 -3.87 -0.86
N VAL A 35 5.36 -4.14 -0.42
CA VAL A 35 5.65 -4.31 1.01
C VAL A 35 5.39 -3.01 1.78
N TYR A 36 5.74 -1.87 1.19
CA TYR A 36 5.50 -0.58 1.82
C TYR A 36 4.00 -0.22 1.87
N LEU A 37 3.26 -0.48 0.79
CA LEU A 37 1.80 -0.29 0.74
C LEU A 37 1.08 -1.18 1.76
N ASN A 38 1.49 -2.44 1.93
CA ASN A 38 0.91 -3.32 2.94
C ASN A 38 1.11 -2.76 4.36
N ARG A 39 2.31 -2.25 4.69
CA ARG A 39 2.56 -1.60 5.99
C ARG A 39 1.76 -0.31 6.17
N LEU A 40 1.57 0.45 5.09
CA LEU A 40 0.71 1.63 5.11
C LEU A 40 -0.74 1.23 5.33
N SER A 41 -1.22 0.12 4.77
CA SER A 41 -2.59 -0.37 4.94
C SER A 41 -2.94 -0.54 6.40
N ASP A 42 -2.09 -1.18 7.20
CA ASP A 42 -2.33 -1.36 8.65
C ASP A 42 -2.46 0.00 9.37
N SER A 43 -1.66 0.98 8.96
CA SER A 43 -1.69 2.34 9.54
C SER A 43 -2.93 3.12 9.12
N ILE A 44 -3.36 2.96 7.87
CA ILE A 44 -4.57 3.58 7.32
C ILE A 44 -5.81 2.99 7.99
N ASP A 45 -5.87 1.67 8.17
CA ASP A 45 -6.96 1.00 8.87
C ASP A 45 -7.11 1.49 10.32
N ALA A 46 -5.99 1.60 11.03
CA ALA A 46 -5.98 2.16 12.38
C ALA A 46 -6.47 3.61 12.40
N TYR A 47 -6.02 4.44 11.45
CA TYR A 47 -6.43 5.83 11.33
C TYR A 47 -7.92 5.97 11.01
N ILE A 48 -8.45 5.15 10.08
CA ILE A 48 -9.87 5.12 9.74
C ILE A 48 -10.69 4.78 10.99
N LYS A 49 -10.36 3.68 11.68
CA LYS A 49 -11.07 3.26 12.91
C LYS A 49 -11.04 4.36 13.98
N GLU A 50 -9.89 5.01 14.17
CA GLU A 50 -9.74 6.13 15.10
C GLU A 50 -10.66 7.31 14.73
N MET A 51 -10.72 7.68 13.45
CA MET A 51 -11.57 8.78 12.97
C MET A 51 -13.05 8.45 13.10
N GLN A 52 -13.45 7.20 12.80
CA GLN A 52 -14.83 6.76 12.97
C GLN A 52 -15.29 6.86 14.43
N ILE A 53 -14.41 6.56 15.39
CA ILE A 53 -14.71 6.66 16.82
C ILE A 53 -14.70 8.12 17.29
N LYS A 54 -13.67 8.90 16.92
CA LYS A 54 -13.47 10.26 17.45
C LYS A 54 -14.45 11.28 16.88
N GLU A 55 -14.67 11.21 15.58
CA GLU A 55 -15.47 12.20 14.84
C GLU A 55 -16.89 11.70 14.55
N ASN A 56 -17.19 10.45 14.97
CA ASN A 56 -18.48 9.82 14.73
C ASN A 56 -18.89 9.88 13.25
N SER A 57 -17.91 9.62 12.39
CA SER A 57 -18.01 9.64 10.93
C SER A 57 -17.89 8.23 10.36
N GLN A 58 -18.36 8.03 9.13
CA GLN A 58 -18.26 6.75 8.44
C GLN A 58 -17.32 6.86 7.25
N PHE A 59 -16.35 5.95 7.16
CA PHE A 59 -15.50 5.86 5.98
C PHE A 59 -16.34 5.48 4.75
N GLN A 60 -16.16 6.22 3.66
CA GLN A 60 -16.91 6.03 2.42
C GLN A 60 -16.03 5.51 1.29
N SER A 61 -14.87 6.12 1.08
CA SER A 61 -13.94 5.75 0.01
C SER A 61 -12.55 6.32 0.27
N GLY A 62 -11.54 5.75 -0.35
CA GLY A 62 -10.20 6.32 -0.33
C GLY A 62 -9.31 5.78 -1.43
N TYR A 63 -8.21 6.49 -1.68
CA TYR A 63 -7.18 6.04 -2.61
C TYR A 63 -5.80 6.53 -2.16
N ILE A 64 -4.78 5.78 -2.53
CA ILE A 64 -3.38 6.14 -2.39
C ILE A 64 -2.83 6.47 -3.76
N GLU A 65 -2.40 7.71 -3.90
CA GLU A 65 -1.64 8.18 -5.03
C GLU A 65 -0.16 8.04 -4.72
N VAL A 66 0.57 7.33 -5.59
CA VAL A 66 2.01 7.17 -5.50
C VAL A 66 2.65 7.84 -6.70
N SER A 67 3.51 8.81 -6.43
CA SER A 67 4.28 9.53 -7.42
C SER A 67 5.76 9.53 -7.05
N THR A 68 6.60 9.80 -8.05
CA THR A 68 8.01 10.09 -7.83
C THR A 68 8.24 11.55 -8.12
N GLU A 69 8.74 12.29 -7.14
CA GLU A 69 9.07 13.69 -7.28
C GLU A 69 10.51 13.91 -6.82
N ARG A 70 11.36 14.34 -7.77
CA ARG A 70 12.80 14.52 -7.59
C ARG A 70 13.46 13.26 -7.04
N ASP A 71 13.90 13.31 -5.78
CA ASP A 71 14.62 12.24 -5.08
C ASP A 71 13.74 11.46 -4.10
N ASN A 72 12.41 11.62 -4.14
CA ASN A 72 11.48 10.95 -3.24
C ASN A 72 10.35 10.22 -3.98
N VAL A 73 9.88 9.14 -3.36
CA VAL A 73 8.55 8.57 -3.61
C VAL A 73 7.57 9.23 -2.64
N THR A 74 6.52 9.83 -3.17
CA THR A 74 5.46 10.48 -2.40
C THR A 74 4.20 9.62 -2.44
N PHE A 75 3.62 9.43 -1.27
CA PHE A 75 2.36 8.73 -1.04
C PHE A 75 1.36 9.76 -0.52
N SER A 76 0.33 10.03 -1.31
CA SER A 76 -0.80 10.88 -0.94
C SER A 76 -2.02 10.00 -0.74
N ILE A 77 -2.47 9.87 0.51
CA ILE A 77 -3.58 9.02 0.91
C ILE A 77 -4.78 9.93 1.11
N HIS A 78 -5.78 9.77 0.26
CA HIS A 78 -7.04 10.49 0.29
C HIS A 78 -8.10 9.59 0.93
N LEU A 79 -8.75 10.05 1.99
CA LEU A 79 -9.78 9.33 2.72
C LEU A 79 -11.02 10.21 2.85
N ASN A 80 -12.15 9.73 2.36
CA ASN A 80 -13.42 10.41 2.45
C ASN A 80 -14.27 9.81 3.55
N PHE A 81 -14.76 10.68 4.42
CA PHE A 81 -15.65 10.33 5.51
C PHE A 81 -16.98 11.06 5.35
N VAL A 82 -18.08 10.40 5.72
CA VAL A 82 -19.40 11.02 5.82
C VAL A 82 -19.72 11.22 7.29
N GLU A 83 -19.99 12.46 7.67
CA GLU A 83 -20.42 12.84 9.01
C GLU A 83 -21.94 12.70 9.17
N GLN A 84 -22.44 12.74 10.42
CA GLN A 84 -23.86 12.55 10.72
C GLN A 84 -24.81 13.54 10.04
N ASN A 85 -24.32 14.72 9.67
CA ASN A 85 -25.07 15.76 8.97
C ASN A 85 -25.06 15.59 7.43
N SER A 86 -24.61 14.43 6.93
CA SER A 86 -24.40 14.16 5.50
C SER A 86 -23.34 15.03 4.81
N THR A 87 -22.47 15.68 5.59
CA THR A 87 -21.31 16.39 5.04
C THR A 87 -20.20 15.38 4.77
N THR A 88 -19.64 15.42 3.55
CA THR A 88 -18.46 14.64 3.21
C THR A 88 -17.21 15.46 3.48
N THR A 89 -16.33 14.92 4.31
CA THR A 89 -15.04 15.52 4.64
C THR A 89 -13.92 14.66 4.05
N GLU A 90 -13.03 15.28 3.28
CA GLU A 90 -11.81 14.65 2.78
C GLU A 90 -10.66 14.88 3.76
N LYS A 91 -9.96 13.81 4.13
CA LYS A 91 -8.71 13.85 4.87
C LYS A 91 -7.58 13.38 3.97
N ILE A 92 -6.56 14.21 3.83
CA ILE A 92 -5.39 13.93 2.99
C ILE A 92 -4.17 13.75 3.89
N LEU A 93 -3.54 12.58 3.81
CA LEU A 93 -2.30 12.26 4.52
C LEU A 93 -1.17 12.11 3.49
N CYS A 94 -0.07 12.83 3.70
CA CYS A 94 1.07 12.79 2.80
C CYS A 94 2.30 12.19 3.49
N LYS A 95 2.99 11.29 2.79
CA LYS A 95 4.26 10.70 3.23
C LYS A 95 5.25 10.70 2.08
N SER A 96 6.42 11.29 2.28
CA SER A 96 7.52 11.24 1.31
C SER A 96 8.68 10.42 1.86
N ILE A 97 9.24 9.54 1.02
CA ILE A 97 10.38 8.69 1.37
C ILE A 97 11.45 8.77 0.28
N PRO A 98 12.74 8.86 0.63
CA PRO A 98 13.82 8.87 -0.34
C PRO A 98 13.82 7.66 -1.27
N LEU A 99 14.06 7.87 -2.57
CA LEU A 99 14.16 6.80 -3.59
C LEU A 99 15.21 5.75 -3.22
N SER A 100 16.26 6.13 -2.48
CA SER A 100 17.32 5.24 -2.01
C SER A 100 16.81 4.11 -1.12
N GLN A 101 15.64 4.27 -0.48
CA GLN A 101 14.99 3.25 0.34
C GLN A 101 14.14 2.27 -0.48
N PHE A 102 13.98 2.48 -1.80
CA PHE A 102 13.18 1.60 -2.64
C PHE A 102 14.04 0.73 -3.57
N THR A 103 13.48 -0.40 -3.97
CA THR A 103 14.09 -1.35 -4.90
C THR A 103 14.08 -0.81 -6.32
N ASP A 104 15.05 -1.20 -7.15
CA ASP A 104 15.16 -0.67 -8.52
C ASP A 104 13.94 -1.05 -9.39
N ASN A 105 13.30 -2.18 -9.08
CA ASN A 105 12.01 -2.58 -9.67
C ASN A 105 10.90 -1.58 -9.34
N THR A 106 10.80 -1.15 -8.07
CA THR A 106 9.83 -0.14 -7.62
C THR A 106 10.06 1.19 -8.33
N LEU A 107 11.32 1.62 -8.45
CA LEU A 107 11.67 2.85 -9.16
C LEU A 107 11.31 2.78 -10.65
N SER A 108 11.56 1.63 -11.29
CA SER A 108 11.22 1.39 -12.69
C SER A 108 9.71 1.36 -12.92
N GLU A 109 8.96 0.84 -11.95
CA GLU A 109 7.50 0.84 -11.96
C GLU A 109 6.90 2.25 -11.83
N LEU A 110 7.46 3.09 -10.98
CA LEU A 110 6.98 4.46 -10.73
C LEU A 110 7.44 5.47 -11.79
N LYS A 111 8.53 5.17 -12.52
CA LYS A 111 8.94 5.95 -13.71
C LYS A 111 7.91 5.91 -14.84
N LYS A 112 7.00 4.93 -14.85
CA LYS A 112 5.91 4.84 -15.85
C LYS A 112 4.76 5.82 -15.57
N GLY A 113 4.90 6.67 -14.56
CA GLY A 113 3.94 7.69 -14.18
C GLY A 113 3.33 7.42 -12.81
N LYS A 114 2.38 8.28 -12.45
CA LYS A 114 1.62 8.21 -11.20
C LYS A 114 0.81 6.91 -11.15
N LYS A 115 0.84 6.25 -9.99
CA LYS A 115 0.03 5.07 -9.70
C LYS A 115 -1.03 5.41 -8.68
N ILE A 116 -2.22 4.81 -8.83
CA ILE A 116 -3.34 4.99 -7.92
C ILE A 116 -3.75 3.61 -7.42
N TYR A 117 -3.89 3.48 -6.11
CA TYR A 117 -4.32 2.26 -5.42
C TYR A 117 -5.58 2.57 -4.63
N ALA A 118 -6.61 1.74 -4.73
CA ALA A 118 -7.81 1.92 -3.91
C ALA A 118 -7.52 1.58 -2.45
N VAL A 119 -8.15 2.29 -1.52
CA VAL A 119 -8.17 1.94 -0.10
C VAL A 119 -9.50 1.26 0.18
N ASP A 120 -9.42 0.00 0.57
CA ASP A 120 -10.59 -0.75 1.02
C ASP A 120 -11.00 -0.33 2.43
N ALA A 121 -12.26 -0.56 2.79
CA ALA A 121 -12.70 -0.36 4.15
C ALA A 121 -11.96 -1.33 5.11
N PRO A 122 -11.65 -0.91 6.35
CA PRO A 122 -10.98 -1.78 7.30
C PRO A 122 -11.81 -3.03 7.56
N LYS A 123 -11.15 -4.19 7.65
CA LYS A 123 -11.83 -5.43 8.07
C LYS A 123 -12.15 -5.36 9.57
N GLU A 124 -13.33 -5.87 9.92
CA GLU A 124 -13.78 -6.04 11.31
C GLU A 124 -12.89 -7.01 12.09
#